data_AF-A0A943RJK9-F1
#
_entry.id   AF-A0A943RJK9-F1
#
_cell.length_a   1.000
_cell.length_b   1.000
_cell.length_c   1.000
_cell.angle_alpha   90.00
_cell.angle_beta   90.00
_cell.angle_gamma   90.00
#
_symmetry.space_group_name_H-M   'P 1'
#
loop_
_entity.id
_entity.type
_entity.pdbx_description
1 polymer ?
#
loop_
_entity_poly.entity_id
_entity_poly.type
_entity_poly.pdbx_seq_one_letter_code
_entity_poly.pdbx_strand_id
1 'polypeptide(L)'
;MLDIKLVRNNPELVKENIRKKFQDEKLAMVDEVVAMDKEWREDHTRGDVLRNQRNVLSKQIGGMMARGERDKAEETKKEVKAMQDEMAALEAREAELEAEIRK
;
A
#
# COMPACT_ATOMS: atom_id res chain seq x y z
N MET A 1 -18.35 12.15 -4.64
CA MET A 1 -16.92 11.80 -4.69
C MET A 1 -16.52 11.80 -6.15
N LEU A 2 -15.49 12.56 -6.54
CA LEU A 2 -14.95 12.48 -7.90
C LEU A 2 -14.41 11.05 -8.10
N ASP A 3 -14.55 10.49 -9.30
CA ASP A 3 -13.95 9.18 -9.57
C ASP A 3 -12.43 9.30 -9.52
N ILE A 4 -11.79 8.66 -8.55
CA ILE A 4 -10.34 8.68 -8.42
C ILE A 4 -9.63 8.12 -9.65
N LYS A 5 -10.30 7.23 -10.41
CA LYS A 5 -9.79 6.74 -11.69
C LYS A 5 -9.70 7.86 -12.72
N LEU A 6 -10.62 8.82 -12.69
CA LEU A 6 -10.59 9.99 -13.57
C LEU A 6 -9.45 10.93 -13.18
N VAL A 7 -9.29 11.19 -11.89
CA VAL A 7 -8.20 12.01 -11.35
C VAL A 7 -6.82 11.40 -11.69
N ARG A 8 -6.71 10.07 -11.59
CA ARG A 8 -5.50 9.33 -11.92
C ARG A 8 -5.18 9.29 -13.41
N ASN A 9 -6.17 8.96 -14.24
CA ASN A 9 -5.94 8.72 -15.66
C ASN A 9 -5.89 10.03 -16.46
N ASN A 10 -6.63 11.05 -16.03
CA ASN A 10 -6.74 12.33 -16.72
C ASN A 10 -6.70 13.53 -15.73
N PRO A 11 -5.60 13.69 -14.95
CA PRO A 11 -5.48 14.79 -13.99
C PRO A 11 -5.60 16.16 -14.66
N GLU A 12 -5.05 16.32 -15.87
CA GLU A 12 -5.12 17.57 -16.65
C GLU A 12 -6.57 17.96 -17.00
N LEU A 13 -7.43 16.99 -17.32
CA LEU A 13 -8.84 17.24 -17.64
C LEU A 13 -9.62 17.70 -16.40
N VAL A 14 -9.25 17.19 -15.22
CA VAL A 14 -9.80 17.63 -13.94
C VAL A 14 -9.31 19.04 -13.61
N LYS A 15 -8.01 19.32 -13.79
CA LYS A 15 -7.43 20.66 -13.59
C LYS A 15 -8.04 21.70 -14.53
N GLU A 16 -8.23 21.37 -15.80
CA GLU A 16 -8.86 22.27 -16.78
C GLU A 16 -10.31 22.58 -16.40
N ASN A 17 -11.07 21.58 -15.93
CA ASN A 17 -12.43 21.79 -15.43
C ASN A 17 -12.46 22.67 -14.18
N ILE A 18 -11.51 22.48 -13.25
CA ILE A 18 -11.37 23.30 -12.04
C ILE A 18 -11.08 24.75 -12.39
N ARG A 19 -10.16 24.99 -13.35
CA ARG A 19 -9.84 26.33 -13.87
C ARG A 19 -11.05 26.98 -14.56
N LYS A 20 -11.79 26.23 -15.39
CA LYS A 20 -13.05 26.70 -16.01
C LYS A 20 -14.13 27.07 -14.99
N LYS A 21 -14.07 26.47 -13.79
CA LYS A 21 -14.97 26.77 -12.68
C LYS A 21 -14.43 27.84 -11.73
N PHE A 22 -13.29 28.46 -12.03
CA PHE A 22 -12.63 29.47 -11.20
C PHE A 22 -12.33 28.96 -9.79
N GLN A 23 -11.97 27.67 -9.67
CA GLN A 23 -11.64 27.02 -8.40
C GLN A 23 -10.14 26.71 -8.30
N ASP A 24 -9.27 27.63 -8.75
CA ASP A 24 -7.82 27.39 -8.87
C ASP A 24 -7.16 26.92 -7.56
N GLU A 25 -7.72 27.26 -6.40
CA GLU A 25 -7.30 26.76 -5.08
C GLU A 25 -7.33 25.23 -4.98
N LYS A 26 -8.22 24.56 -5.72
CA LYS A 26 -8.36 23.10 -5.73
C LYS A 26 -7.41 22.41 -6.71
N LEU A 27 -6.65 23.14 -7.52
CA LEU A 27 -5.66 22.55 -8.42
C LEU A 27 -4.59 21.79 -7.63
N ALA A 28 -4.15 22.34 -6.50
CA ALA A 28 -3.19 21.70 -5.60
C ALA A 28 -3.75 20.38 -5.02
N MET A 29 -5.04 20.37 -4.67
CA MET A 29 -5.70 19.15 -4.14
C MET A 29 -5.69 18.01 -5.15
N VAL A 30 -5.75 18.29 -6.45
CA VAL A 30 -5.67 17.24 -7.49
C VAL A 30 -4.32 16.54 -7.42
N ASP A 31 -3.24 17.31 -7.31
CA ASP A 31 -1.88 16.76 -7.24
C ASP A 31 -1.64 16.01 -5.92
N GLU A 32 -2.14 16.53 -4.80
CA GLU A 32 -2.10 15.84 -3.51
C GLU A 32 -2.83 14.50 -3.54
N VAL A 33 -4.07 14.46 -4.06
CA VAL A 33 -4.85 13.21 -4.18
C VAL A 33 -4.16 12.21 -5.11
N VAL A 34 -3.52 12.66 -6.19
CA VAL A 34 -2.74 11.77 -7.08
C VAL A 34 -1.52 11.19 -6.36
N ALA A 35 -0.84 11.99 -5.55
CA ALA A 35 0.30 11.54 -4.74
C ALA A 35 -0.14 10.52 -3.68
N MET A 36 -1.22 10.81 -2.95
CA MET A 36 -1.79 9.90 -1.95
C MET A 36 -2.29 8.59 -2.58
N ASP A 37 -2.98 8.63 -3.74
CA ASP A 37 -3.38 7.42 -4.48
C ASP A 37 -2.18 6.56 -4.89
N LYS A 38 -1.07 7.21 -5.25
CA LYS A 38 0.17 6.53 -5.60
C LYS A 38 0.77 5.84 -4.38
N GLU A 39 0.91 6.53 -3.26
CA GLU A 39 1.40 5.94 -2.00
C GLU A 39 0.52 4.80 -1.55
N TRP A 40 -0.80 4.98 -1.56
CA TRP A 40 -1.76 3.94 -1.20
C TRP A 40 -1.59 2.68 -2.05
N ARG A 41 -1.38 2.82 -3.37
CA ARG A 41 -1.14 1.67 -4.26
C ARG A 41 0.21 1.02 -4.04
N GLU A 42 1.24 1.79 -3.72
CA GLU A 42 2.57 1.26 -3.41
C GLU A 42 2.54 0.46 -2.11
N ASP A 43 1.90 0.99 -1.06
CA ASP A 43 1.70 0.30 0.22
C ASP A 43 0.86 -0.97 0.04
N HIS A 44 -0.25 -0.89 -0.72
CA HIS A 44 -1.09 -2.04 -1.03
C HIS A 44 -0.34 -3.15 -1.76
N THR A 45 0.45 -2.78 -2.78
CA THR A 45 1.29 -3.73 -3.51
C THR A 45 2.34 -4.34 -2.58
N ARG A 46 2.93 -3.54 -1.69
CA ARG A 46 3.93 -4.00 -0.74
C ARG A 46 3.34 -4.94 0.31
N GLY A 47 2.14 -4.68 0.80
CA GLY A 47 1.39 -5.58 1.66
C GLY A 47 1.16 -6.94 1.02
N ASP A 48 0.75 -6.97 -0.26
CA ASP A 48 0.58 -8.23 -1.01
C ASP A 48 1.90 -8.97 -1.25
N VAL A 49 2.99 -8.26 -1.54
CA VAL A 49 4.33 -8.85 -1.67
C VAL A 49 4.76 -9.48 -0.34
N LEU A 50 4.61 -8.78 0.78
CA LEU A 50 4.92 -9.30 2.12
C LEU A 50 4.07 -10.52 2.47
N ARG A 51 2.77 -10.50 2.14
CA ARG A 51 1.86 -11.63 2.34
C ARG A 51 2.31 -12.86 1.56
N ASN A 52 2.81 -12.68 0.33
CA ASN A 52 3.39 -13.77 -0.46
C ASN A 52 4.72 -14.26 0.14
N GLN A 53 5.63 -13.35 0.50
CA GLN A 53 6.91 -13.68 1.13
C GLN A 53 6.70 -14.49 2.42
N ARG A 54 5.78 -14.07 3.27
CA ARG A 54 5.38 -14.80 4.47
C ARG A 54 4.95 -16.24 4.16
N ASN A 55 4.14 -16.45 3.12
CA ASN A 55 3.67 -17.79 2.73
C ASN A 55 4.82 -18.67 2.23
N VAL A 56 5.76 -18.09 1.48
CA VAL A 56 6.98 -18.78 1.02
C VAL A 56 7.84 -19.16 2.22
N LEU A 57 8.13 -18.21 3.11
CA LEU A 57 8.92 -18.44 4.32
C LEU A 57 8.26 -19.47 5.25
N SER A 58 6.95 -19.43 5.40
CA SER A 58 6.19 -20.43 6.17
C SER A 58 6.37 -21.85 5.63
N LYS A 59 6.36 -22.02 4.30
CA LYS A 59 6.65 -23.32 3.67
C LYS A 59 8.11 -23.74 3.86
N GLN A 60 9.04 -22.79 3.75
CA GLN A 60 10.46 -23.05 3.99
C GLN A 60 10.73 -23.48 5.43
N ILE A 61 10.11 -22.83 6.43
CA ILE A 61 10.18 -23.21 7.85
C ILE A 61 9.74 -24.66 8.05
N GLY A 62 8.61 -25.07 7.47
CA GLY A 62 8.16 -26.46 7.55
C GLY A 62 9.18 -27.45 6.97
N GLY A 63 9.78 -27.09 5.83
CA GLY A 63 10.84 -27.88 5.20
C GLY A 63 12.17 -27.90 5.96
N MET A 64 12.53 -26.83 6.68
CA MET A 64 13.71 -26.77 7.56
C MET A 64 13.49 -27.60 8.83
N MET A 65 12.30 -27.53 9.42
CA MET A 65 11.92 -28.33 10.58
C MET A 65 11.94 -29.84 10.26
N ALA A 66 11.47 -30.23 9.07
CA ALA A 66 11.56 -31.61 8.60
C ALA A 66 13.01 -32.10 8.40
N ARG A 67 13.93 -31.18 8.08
CA ARG A 67 15.37 -31.44 7.96
C ARG A 67 16.14 -31.40 9.29
N GLY A 68 15.47 -31.05 10.39
CA GLY A 68 16.11 -30.88 11.71
C GLY A 68 16.84 -29.55 11.90
N GLU A 69 16.74 -28.61 10.96
CA GLU A 69 17.38 -27.28 10.99
C GLU A 69 16.58 -26.31 11.88
N ARG A 70 16.50 -26.61 13.18
CA ARG A 70 15.70 -25.87 14.16
C ARG A 70 16.14 -24.40 14.34
N ASP A 71 17.44 -24.14 14.36
CA ASP A 71 17.98 -22.80 14.60
C ASP A 71 17.60 -21.84 13.46
N LYS A 72 17.74 -22.27 12.20
CA LYS A 72 17.32 -21.47 11.03
C LYS A 72 15.80 -21.30 10.97
N ALA A 73 15.04 -22.32 11.37
CA ALA A 73 13.59 -22.22 11.42
C ALA A 73 13.11 -21.20 12.47
N GLU A 74 13.79 -21.07 13.61
CA GLU A 74 13.50 -20.02 14.60
C GLU A 74 13.86 -18.62 14.10
N GLU A 75 15.00 -18.46 13.41
CA GLU A 75 15.39 -17.19 12.79
C GLU A 75 14.35 -16.73 11.76
N THR A 76 13.97 -17.64 10.85
CA THR A 76 12.96 -17.37 9.81
C THR A 76 11.58 -17.07 10.43
N LYS A 77 11.24 -17.70 11.57
CA LYS A 77 10.01 -17.36 12.31
C LYS A 77 10.01 -15.93 12.84
N LYS A 78 11.17 -15.41 13.27
CA LYS A 78 11.30 -14.01 13.69
C LYS A 78 11.10 -13.07 12.51
N GLU A 79 11.66 -13.38 11.34
CA GLU A 79 11.43 -12.61 10.12
C GLU A 79 9.95 -12.61 9.73
N VAL A 80 9.30 -13.79 9.75
CA VAL A 80 7.86 -13.91 9.48
C VAL A 80 7.03 -13.05 10.43
N LYS A 81 7.41 -12.98 11.71
CA LYS A 81 6.73 -12.14 12.69
C LYS A 81 6.98 -10.64 12.41
N ALA A 82 8.21 -10.25 12.10
CA ALA A 82 8.51 -8.87 11.71
C ALA A 82 7.74 -8.44 10.45
N MET A 83 7.60 -9.34 9.46
CA MET A 83 6.77 -9.10 8.28
C MET A 83 5.28 -8.96 8.62
N GLN A 84 4.78 -9.68 9.65
CA GLN A 84 3.41 -9.49 10.13
C GLN A 84 3.19 -8.12 10.75
N ASP A 85 4.15 -7.65 11.54
CA ASP A 85 4.10 -6.32 12.13
C ASP A 85 4.19 -5.22 11.05
N GLU A 86 5.05 -5.39 10.04
CA GLU A 86 5.15 -4.47 8.89
C GLU A 86 3.86 -4.45 8.06
N MET A 87 3.25 -5.62 7.79
CA MET A 87 1.95 -5.69 7.10
C MET A 87 0.86 -4.95 7.88
N ALA A 88 0.79 -5.10 9.21
CA ALA A 88 -0.21 -4.40 10.02
C ALA A 88 -0.01 -2.88 10.00
N ALA A 89 1.25 -2.41 9.96
CA ALA A 89 1.57 -1.00 9.83
C ALA A 89 1.20 -0.44 8.44
N LEU A 90 1.42 -1.22 7.38
CA LEU A 90 1.01 -0.86 6.01
C LEU A 90 -0.51 -0.82 5.88
N GLU A 91 -1.23 -1.79 6.42
CA GLU A 91 -2.70 -1.80 6.41
C GLU A 91 -3.28 -0.58 7.16
N ALA A 92 -2.64 -0.14 8.25
CA ALA A 92 -3.02 1.09 8.95
C ALA A 92 -2.78 2.35 8.09
N ARG A 93 -1.64 2.45 7.42
CA ARG A 93 -1.33 3.55 6.49
C ARG A 93 -2.29 3.58 5.30
N GLU A 94 -2.59 2.42 4.71
CA GLU A 94 -3.56 2.29 3.63
C GLU A 94 -4.94 2.83 4.06
N ALA A 95 -5.38 2.50 5.28
CA ALA A 95 -6.66 2.99 5.82
C ALA A 95 -6.65 4.51 6.07
N GLU A 96 -5.53 5.06 6.56
CA GLU A 96 -5.37 6.51 6.76
C GLU A 96 -5.38 7.26 5.42
N LEU A 97 -4.57 6.82 4.45
CA LEU A 97 -4.52 7.40 3.10
C LEU A 97 -5.87 7.30 2.40
N GLU A 98 -6.57 6.17 2.51
CA GLU A 98 -7.91 6.02 1.93
C GLU A 98 -8.92 6.98 2.59
N ALA A 99 -8.81 7.19 3.90
CA ALA A 99 -9.65 8.14 4.62
C ALA A 99 -9.35 9.59 4.21
N GLU A 100 -8.08 9.97 4.03
CA GLU A 100 -7.69 11.30 3.54
C GLU A 100 -8.15 11.54 2.11
N ILE A 101 -7.98 10.56 1.22
CA ILE A 101 -8.41 10.62 -0.18
C ILE A 101 -9.94 10.77 -0.30
N ARG A 102 -10.71 10.15 0.60
CA ARG A 102 -12.19 10.18 0.58
C ARG A 102 -12.79 11.41 1.27
N LYS A 103 -11.98 12.21 1.97
CA LYS A 103 -12.42 13.38 2.75
C LYS A 103 -12.78 14.56 1.87
#